data_AF-A0A7S4RKY8-F1
#
_entry.id   AF-A0A7S4RKY8-F1
#
_cell.length_a   1.000
_cell.length_b   1.000
_cell.length_c   1.000
_cell.angle_alpha   90.00
_cell.angle_beta   90.00
_cell.angle_gamma   90.00
#
_symmetry.space_group_name_H-M   'P 1'
#
loop_
_entity.id
_entity.type
_entity.pdbx_description
1 polymer ?
#
loop_
_entity_poly.entity_id
_entity_poly.type
_entity_poly.pdbx_seq_one_letter_code
_entity_poly.pdbx_strand_id
1 'polypeptide(L)'
;EICKLMNYLLCHSCGGGEEEEEDGVEPTFALVGHSTGCQNSVHFVKYGQEDLVKRTKVIALQAPVSDREGPSQEPQYNSNIEYARKLKKEGNENEMMPRSAFWAPITASRFLSLQDVGGDDDFFSSDLNREEMEDKLGHIGKVGEEYGLNVLVAFSGDDEYVPEFVDKEQLVDKMCFAMNSQCSSSSVKVARPFMIPTGNHNLSKGEGDAERFVEAVGEMLSNLPKQSLPAEQ
;
A
#
# COMPACT_ATOMS: atom_id res chain seq x y z
N GLU A 1 11.90 5.85 -5.42
CA GLU A 1 12.54 6.03 -4.10
C GLU A 1 12.69 4.73 -3.31
N ILE A 2 11.62 3.92 -3.09
CA ILE A 2 11.71 2.62 -2.37
C ILE A 2 12.90 1.77 -2.86
N CYS A 3 12.99 1.51 -4.17
CA CYS A 3 14.09 0.71 -4.74
C CYS A 3 15.48 1.31 -4.50
N LYS A 4 15.61 2.65 -4.51
CA LYS A 4 16.89 3.31 -4.26
C LYS A 4 17.32 3.14 -2.80
N LEU A 5 16.38 3.28 -1.87
CA LEU A 5 16.63 3.07 -0.44
C LEU A 5 17.00 1.62 -0.15
N MET A 6 16.27 0.66 -0.70
CA MET A 6 16.60 -0.76 -0.52
C MET A 6 17.97 -1.11 -1.08
N ASN A 7 18.31 -0.64 -2.30
CA ASN A 7 19.65 -0.81 -2.86
C ASN A 7 20.73 -0.17 -1.98
N TYR A 8 20.47 1.05 -1.46
CA TYR A 8 21.39 1.69 -0.52
C TYR A 8 21.61 0.83 0.73
N LEU A 9 20.54 0.28 1.32
CA LEU A 9 20.65 -0.62 2.46
C LEU A 9 21.46 -1.88 2.09
N LEU A 10 21.14 -2.56 0.98
CA LEU A 10 21.90 -3.73 0.52
C LEU A 10 23.41 -3.46 0.39
N CYS A 11 23.79 -2.29 -0.14
CA CYS A 11 25.20 -1.92 -0.29
C CYS A 11 25.91 -1.59 1.03
N HIS A 12 25.18 -1.23 2.10
CA HIS A 12 25.77 -0.73 3.35
C HIS A 12 25.49 -1.63 4.56
N SER A 13 24.63 -2.65 4.43
CA SER A 13 24.40 -3.66 5.47
C SER A 13 25.60 -4.59 5.69
N CYS A 14 26.55 -4.67 4.75
CA CYS A 14 27.76 -5.52 4.86
C CYS A 14 28.96 -4.82 5.56
N GLY A 15 28.74 -3.79 6.38
CA GLY A 15 29.78 -2.84 6.78
C GLY A 15 30.08 -2.62 8.27
N GLY A 16 29.56 -3.42 9.21
CA GLY A 16 29.80 -3.14 10.63
C GLY A 16 29.57 -4.28 11.60
N GLY A 17 30.66 -4.91 12.03
CA GLY A 17 30.71 -5.79 13.19
C GLY A 17 31.56 -7.04 12.95
N GLU A 18 32.61 -7.24 13.75
CA GLU A 18 33.38 -8.49 13.86
C GLU A 18 32.56 -9.60 14.55
N GLU A 19 31.30 -9.77 14.16
CA GLU A 19 30.46 -10.89 14.57
C GLU A 19 30.17 -11.71 13.32
N GLU A 20 30.62 -12.96 13.38
CA GLU A 20 30.56 -14.03 12.39
C GLU A 20 29.58 -13.79 11.23
N GLU A 21 30.11 -13.69 10.00
CA GLU A 21 29.32 -13.82 8.78
C GLU A 21 28.48 -15.10 8.89
N GLU A 22 27.18 -14.98 9.14
CA GLU A 22 26.24 -16.05 8.81
C GLU A 22 26.26 -16.18 7.28
N ASP A 23 27.19 -17.01 6.80
CA ASP A 23 27.45 -17.29 5.40
C ASP A 23 26.14 -17.69 4.68
N GLY A 24 25.70 -16.83 3.76
CA GLY A 24 24.76 -17.19 2.69
C GLY A 24 23.28 -16.81 2.85
N VAL A 25 22.88 -16.10 3.91
CA VAL A 25 21.49 -15.63 4.06
C VAL A 25 21.30 -14.28 3.36
N GLU A 26 20.55 -14.30 2.26
CA GLU A 26 20.22 -13.08 1.53
C GLU A 26 19.29 -12.17 2.37
N PRO A 27 19.62 -10.88 2.54
CA PRO A 27 18.79 -9.96 3.32
C PRO A 27 17.41 -9.80 2.68
N THR A 28 16.39 -9.85 3.52
CA THR A 28 14.98 -9.65 3.17
C THR A 28 14.47 -8.33 3.73
N PHE A 29 13.36 -7.86 3.17
CA PHE A 29 12.73 -6.60 3.56
C PHE A 29 11.30 -6.81 4.03
N ALA A 30 10.89 -5.93 4.93
CA ALA A 30 9.51 -5.65 5.25
C ALA A 30 9.23 -4.17 4.97
N LEU A 31 8.07 -3.86 4.39
CA LEU A 31 7.65 -2.49 4.13
C LEU A 31 6.38 -2.19 4.92
N VAL A 32 6.30 -0.98 5.47
CA VAL A 32 5.07 -0.43 6.02
C VAL A 32 4.69 0.77 5.17
N GLY A 33 3.61 0.65 4.41
CA GLY A 33 2.97 1.77 3.74
C GLY A 33 1.94 2.37 4.68
N HIS A 34 2.04 3.67 4.96
CA HIS A 34 1.04 4.41 5.73
C HIS A 34 0.32 5.40 4.82
N SER A 35 -1.02 5.46 4.89
CA SER A 35 -1.82 6.45 4.15
C SER A 35 -1.52 6.35 2.64
N THR A 36 -1.18 7.47 1.99
CA THR A 36 -0.72 7.49 0.58
C THR A 36 0.51 6.61 0.31
N GLY A 37 1.33 6.30 1.32
CA GLY A 37 2.41 5.33 1.24
C GLY A 37 1.94 3.92 0.90
N CYS A 38 0.69 3.56 1.20
CA CYS A 38 0.09 2.29 0.76
C CYS A 38 0.09 2.16 -0.77
N GLN A 39 -0.20 3.26 -1.49
CA GLN A 39 -0.17 3.28 -2.96
C GLN A 39 1.25 3.02 -3.47
N ASN A 40 2.25 3.57 -2.79
CA ASN A 40 3.66 3.34 -3.15
C ASN A 40 4.05 1.87 -2.96
N SER A 41 3.54 1.19 -1.93
CA SER A 41 3.72 -0.25 -1.74
C SER A 41 3.05 -1.05 -2.86
N VAL A 42 1.81 -0.72 -3.25
CA VAL A 42 1.11 -1.39 -4.36
C VAL A 42 1.87 -1.21 -5.68
N HIS A 43 2.32 0.01 -5.97
CA HIS A 43 3.16 0.32 -7.13
C HIS A 43 4.50 -0.39 -7.10
N PHE A 44 5.14 -0.49 -5.93
CA PHE A 44 6.40 -1.20 -5.78
C PHE A 44 6.27 -2.68 -6.14
N VAL A 45 5.19 -3.35 -5.72
CA VAL A 45 4.96 -4.75 -6.11
C VAL A 45 4.76 -4.90 -7.63
N LYS A 46 4.18 -3.91 -8.31
CA LYS A 46 3.89 -3.96 -9.75
C LYS A 46 5.08 -3.57 -10.64
N TYR A 47 5.84 -2.56 -10.24
CA TYR A 47 6.84 -1.87 -11.07
C TYR A 47 8.23 -1.81 -10.45
N GLY A 48 8.41 -2.36 -9.25
CA GLY A 48 9.71 -2.42 -8.57
C GLY A 48 10.72 -3.30 -9.31
N GLN A 49 11.99 -3.17 -8.94
CA GLN A 49 13.03 -4.08 -9.43
C GLN A 49 12.72 -5.50 -8.91
N GLU A 50 12.71 -6.48 -9.81
CA GLU A 50 12.26 -7.85 -9.53
C GLU A 50 13.00 -8.48 -8.35
N ASP A 51 14.30 -8.28 -8.25
CA ASP A 51 15.14 -8.78 -7.16
C ASP A 51 14.74 -8.18 -5.80
N LEU A 52 14.42 -6.89 -5.76
CA LEU A 52 13.95 -6.21 -4.54
C LEU A 52 12.54 -6.63 -4.14
N VAL A 53 11.65 -6.79 -5.12
CA VAL A 53 10.29 -7.30 -4.89
C VAL A 53 10.38 -8.72 -4.33
N LYS A 54 11.22 -9.58 -4.92
CA LYS A 54 11.47 -10.95 -4.43
C LYS A 54 12.01 -10.97 -3.01
N ARG A 55 12.85 -10.02 -2.61
CA ARG A 55 13.38 -9.90 -1.24
C ARG A 55 12.35 -9.39 -0.23
N THR A 56 11.23 -8.82 -0.67
CA THR A 56 10.20 -8.27 0.22
C THR A 56 9.25 -9.36 0.68
N LYS A 57 9.23 -9.67 1.98
CA LYS A 57 8.46 -10.79 2.56
C LYS A 57 7.22 -10.36 3.30
N VAL A 58 7.17 -9.11 3.77
CA VAL A 58 6.00 -8.54 4.43
C VAL A 58 5.74 -7.13 3.90
N ILE A 59 4.48 -6.84 3.58
CA ILE A 59 3.99 -5.48 3.39
C ILE A 59 2.82 -5.26 4.35
N ALA A 60 2.89 -4.24 5.18
CA ALA A 60 1.75 -3.77 5.96
C ALA A 60 1.22 -2.48 5.35
N LEU A 61 -0.03 -2.50 4.91
CA LEU A 61 -0.76 -1.33 4.43
C LEU A 61 -1.58 -0.78 5.60
N GLN A 62 -1.11 0.30 6.22
CA GLN A 62 -1.77 0.94 7.37
C GLN A 62 -2.58 2.15 6.90
N ALA A 63 -3.88 2.12 7.19
CA ALA A 63 -4.87 3.07 6.67
C ALA A 63 -4.81 3.23 5.13
N PRO A 64 -4.99 2.14 4.34
CA PRO A 64 -5.13 2.22 2.89
C PRO A 64 -6.51 2.80 2.54
N VAL A 65 -6.62 4.12 2.55
CA VAL A 65 -7.87 4.85 2.30
C VAL A 65 -7.83 5.53 0.93
N SER A 66 -9.00 5.81 0.38
CA SER A 66 -9.13 6.57 -0.86
C SER A 66 -8.74 8.04 -0.67
N ASP A 67 -7.86 8.55 -1.55
CA ASP A 67 -7.57 9.98 -1.64
C ASP A 67 -8.74 10.78 -2.23
N ARG A 68 -9.70 10.11 -2.89
CA ARG A 68 -10.88 10.73 -3.49
C ARG A 68 -12.02 10.87 -2.49
N GLU A 69 -12.35 9.81 -1.76
CA GLU A 69 -13.67 9.72 -1.11
C GLU A 69 -13.86 10.75 0.00
N GLY A 70 -12.84 11.03 0.80
CA GLY A 70 -12.87 12.14 1.77
C GLY A 70 -13.08 13.50 1.08
N PRO A 71 -12.16 13.93 0.20
CA PRO A 71 -12.28 15.21 -0.52
C PRO A 71 -13.51 15.34 -1.42
N SER A 72 -14.13 14.24 -1.86
CA SER A 72 -15.34 14.26 -2.71
C SER A 72 -16.52 15.00 -2.07
N GLN A 73 -16.49 15.17 -0.75
CA GLN A 73 -17.50 15.90 0.02
C GLN A 73 -17.27 17.42 0.03
N GLU A 74 -16.13 17.90 -0.47
CA GLU A 74 -15.82 19.33 -0.52
C GLU A 74 -16.54 20.05 -1.66
N PRO A 75 -17.06 21.28 -1.45
CA PRO A 75 -17.81 22.02 -2.48
C PRO A 75 -17.03 22.25 -3.79
N GLN A 76 -15.72 22.44 -3.70
CA GLN A 76 -14.83 22.71 -4.83
C GLN A 76 -14.43 21.46 -5.62
N TYR A 77 -14.66 20.26 -5.07
CA TYR A 77 -14.11 19.01 -5.59
C TYR A 77 -14.41 18.81 -7.09
N ASN A 78 -15.69 18.89 -7.48
CA ASN A 78 -16.10 18.71 -8.87
C ASN A 78 -15.49 19.76 -9.81
N SER A 79 -15.43 21.02 -9.38
CA SER A 79 -14.83 22.09 -10.19
C SER A 79 -13.33 21.91 -10.39
N ASN A 80 -12.62 21.37 -9.40
CA ASN A 80 -11.20 21.05 -9.51
C ASN A 80 -10.97 19.88 -10.47
N ILE A 81 -11.80 18.83 -10.40
CA ILE A 81 -11.75 17.70 -11.33
C ILE A 81 -11.99 18.16 -12.77
N GLU A 82 -13.03 18.95 -13.00
CA GLU A 82 -13.34 19.50 -14.34
C GLU A 82 -12.20 20.35 -14.89
N TYR A 83 -11.60 21.19 -14.04
CA TYR A 83 -10.46 22.02 -14.43
C TYR A 83 -9.23 21.17 -14.79
N ALA A 84 -8.90 20.17 -13.97
CA ALA A 84 -7.79 19.26 -14.24
C ALA A 84 -8.01 18.44 -15.53
N ARG A 85 -9.23 17.95 -15.76
CA ARG A 85 -9.62 17.25 -17.01
C ARG A 85 -9.49 18.16 -18.22
N LYS A 86 -9.88 19.44 -18.09
CA LYS A 86 -9.69 20.45 -19.15
C LYS A 86 -8.21 20.61 -19.50
N LEU A 87 -7.35 20.82 -18.50
CA LEU A 87 -5.90 20.94 -18.71
C LEU A 87 -5.33 19.71 -19.42
N LYS A 88 -5.71 18.49 -18.99
CA LYS A 88 -5.28 17.25 -19.64
C LYS A 88 -5.76 17.15 -21.09
N LYS A 89 -7.01 17.54 -21.38
CA LYS A 89 -7.56 17.55 -22.75
C LYS A 89 -6.83 18.54 -23.67
N GLU A 90 -6.34 19.64 -23.12
CA GLU A 90 -5.60 20.68 -23.85
C GLU A 90 -4.09 20.35 -24.02
N GLY A 91 -3.62 19.20 -23.51
CA GLY A 91 -2.19 18.82 -23.53
C GLY A 91 -1.34 19.54 -22.48
N ASN A 92 -2.00 20.10 -21.46
CA ASN A 92 -1.41 20.86 -20.37
C ASN A 92 -1.46 20.09 -19.05
N GLU A 93 -1.42 18.76 -19.07
CA GLU A 93 -1.56 17.93 -17.87
C GLU A 93 -0.44 18.12 -16.83
N ASN A 94 0.70 18.68 -17.23
CA ASN A 94 1.81 18.99 -16.33
C ASN A 94 1.70 20.40 -15.69
N GLU A 95 0.68 21.17 -16.04
CA GLU A 95 0.42 22.47 -15.40
C GLU A 95 -0.03 22.28 -13.95
N MET A 96 0.35 23.25 -13.12
CA MET A 96 0.00 23.26 -11.69
C MET A 96 -1.48 23.59 -11.50
N MET A 97 -2.14 22.83 -10.64
CA MET A 97 -3.49 23.13 -10.18
C MET A 97 -3.51 24.40 -9.30
N PRO A 98 -4.66 25.10 -9.19
CA PRO A 98 -4.79 26.23 -8.28
C PRO A 98 -4.41 25.84 -6.85
N ARG A 99 -3.80 26.77 -6.10
CA ARG A 99 -3.34 26.52 -4.72
C ARG A 99 -4.45 26.00 -3.78
N SER A 100 -5.70 26.35 -4.08
CA SER A 100 -6.89 25.93 -3.34
C SER A 100 -7.34 24.50 -3.65
N ALA A 101 -6.83 23.87 -4.72
CA ALA A 101 -7.30 22.55 -5.15
C ALA A 101 -6.73 21.41 -4.31
N PHE A 102 -5.51 21.58 -3.78
CA PHE A 102 -4.84 20.55 -3.01
C PHE A 102 -3.91 21.19 -1.97
N TRP A 103 -3.67 20.51 -0.86
CA TRP A 103 -2.89 21.04 0.26
C TRP A 103 -1.41 21.27 -0.11
N ALA A 104 -0.89 20.51 -1.07
CA ALA A 104 0.45 20.64 -1.64
C ALA A 104 0.40 21.02 -3.14
N PRO A 105 1.49 21.61 -3.71
CA PRO A 105 1.60 21.80 -5.15
C PRO A 105 1.42 20.48 -5.90
N ILE A 106 0.54 20.47 -6.90
CA ILE A 106 0.18 19.27 -7.65
C ILE A 106 -0.10 19.64 -9.11
N THR A 107 0.34 18.81 -10.05
CA THR A 107 0.01 18.97 -11.46
C THR A 107 -1.42 18.47 -11.73
N ALA A 108 -2.03 18.88 -12.84
CA ALA A 108 -3.33 18.36 -13.24
C ALA A 108 -3.33 16.82 -13.42
N SER A 109 -2.27 16.25 -14.01
CA SER A 109 -2.09 14.80 -14.16
C SER A 109 -2.09 14.07 -12.82
N ARG A 110 -1.29 14.54 -11.86
CA ARG A 110 -1.20 13.94 -10.52
C ARG A 110 -2.50 14.14 -9.74
N PHE A 111 -3.15 15.29 -9.87
CA PHE A 111 -4.44 15.54 -9.24
C PHE A 111 -5.49 14.54 -9.73
N LEU A 112 -5.60 14.33 -11.05
CA LEU A 112 -6.52 13.33 -11.61
C LEU A 112 -6.16 11.89 -11.21
N SER A 113 -4.87 11.57 -11.16
CA SER A 113 -4.41 10.25 -10.72
C SER A 113 -4.89 9.91 -9.29
N LEU A 114 -4.88 10.89 -8.37
CA LEU A 114 -5.33 10.73 -6.99
C LEU A 114 -6.85 10.84 -6.81
N GLN A 115 -7.43 11.87 -7.42
CA GLN A 115 -8.75 12.36 -7.07
C GLN A 115 -9.81 11.88 -8.06
N ASP A 116 -9.47 11.58 -9.32
CA ASP A 116 -10.49 11.20 -10.29
C ASP A 116 -10.95 9.74 -10.13
N VAL A 117 -12.19 9.47 -10.55
CA VAL A 117 -12.75 8.11 -10.62
C VAL A 117 -11.95 7.29 -11.60
N GLY A 118 -11.41 6.15 -11.14
CA GLY A 118 -10.55 5.30 -11.96
C GLY A 118 -9.18 5.91 -12.25
N GLY A 119 -8.76 6.92 -11.49
CA GLY A 119 -7.39 7.46 -11.55
C GLY A 119 -6.33 6.38 -11.31
N ASP A 120 -5.10 6.65 -11.77
CA ASP A 120 -4.01 5.66 -11.69
C ASP A 120 -3.69 5.24 -10.23
N ASP A 121 -3.95 6.11 -9.26
CA ASP A 121 -3.71 5.87 -7.83
C ASP A 121 -5.00 5.62 -7.02
N ASP A 122 -6.13 5.50 -7.71
CA ASP A 122 -7.42 5.14 -7.11
C ASP A 122 -7.48 3.64 -6.82
N PHE A 123 -6.78 3.18 -5.79
CA PHE A 123 -6.70 1.75 -5.44
C PHE A 123 -7.75 1.30 -4.41
N PHE A 124 -8.22 2.22 -3.58
CA PHE A 124 -8.89 1.89 -2.31
C PHE A 124 -10.29 2.51 -2.18
N SER A 125 -10.86 3.04 -3.26
CA SER A 125 -12.21 3.62 -3.20
C SER A 125 -13.29 2.56 -3.08
N SER A 126 -14.29 2.84 -2.25
CA SER A 126 -15.36 1.90 -1.94
C SER A 126 -16.28 1.61 -3.13
N ASP A 127 -16.41 2.57 -4.05
CA ASP A 127 -17.25 2.50 -5.24
C ASP A 127 -16.67 1.68 -6.41
N LEU A 128 -15.36 1.39 -6.42
CA LEU A 128 -14.73 0.52 -7.43
C LEU A 128 -15.38 -0.85 -7.43
N ASN A 129 -15.90 -1.37 -8.54
CA ASN A 129 -16.47 -2.72 -8.54
C ASN A 129 -15.38 -3.80 -8.36
N ARG A 130 -15.81 -5.07 -8.27
CA ARG A 130 -14.88 -6.19 -8.04
C ARG A 130 -13.81 -6.29 -9.14
N GLU A 131 -14.20 -6.21 -10.41
CA GLU A 131 -13.28 -6.33 -11.54
C GLU A 131 -12.28 -5.17 -11.57
N GLU A 132 -12.75 -3.94 -11.32
CA GLU A 132 -11.89 -2.76 -11.24
C GLU A 132 -10.85 -2.88 -10.12
N MET A 133 -11.26 -3.37 -8.95
CA MET A 133 -10.35 -3.55 -7.82
C MET A 133 -9.37 -4.72 -8.07
N GLU A 134 -9.80 -5.79 -8.74
CA GLU A 134 -8.94 -6.90 -9.17
C GLU A 134 -7.89 -6.46 -10.19
N ASP A 135 -8.24 -5.63 -11.17
CA ASP A 135 -7.28 -5.07 -12.13
C ASP A 135 -6.19 -4.23 -11.44
N LYS A 136 -6.62 -3.51 -10.40
CA LYS A 136 -5.76 -2.61 -9.64
C LYS A 136 -4.88 -3.30 -8.60
N LEU A 137 -5.33 -4.40 -8.00
CA LEU A 137 -4.66 -5.05 -6.86
C LEU A 137 -4.27 -6.51 -7.07
N GLY A 138 -4.83 -7.19 -8.08
CA GLY A 138 -4.67 -8.63 -8.28
C GLY A 138 -3.24 -9.10 -8.51
N HIS A 139 -2.37 -8.22 -9.02
CA HIS A 139 -0.94 -8.51 -9.18
C HIS A 139 -0.26 -8.84 -7.85
N ILE A 140 -0.77 -8.33 -6.73
CA ILE A 140 -0.25 -8.63 -5.38
C ILE A 140 -0.36 -10.14 -5.09
N GLY A 141 -1.47 -10.77 -5.44
CA GLY A 141 -1.69 -12.19 -5.19
C GLY A 141 -0.76 -13.07 -6.00
N LYS A 142 -0.60 -12.74 -7.29
CA LYS A 142 0.31 -13.45 -8.19
C LYS A 142 1.77 -13.34 -7.73
N VAL A 143 2.25 -12.11 -7.56
CA VAL A 143 3.65 -11.84 -7.15
C VAL A 143 3.90 -12.39 -5.75
N GLY A 144 2.92 -12.27 -4.86
CA GLY A 144 3.10 -12.66 -3.48
C GLY A 144 3.12 -14.16 -3.26
N GLU A 145 2.34 -14.92 -4.00
CA GLU A 145 2.47 -16.37 -4.01
C GLU A 145 3.81 -16.81 -4.59
N GLU A 146 4.24 -16.20 -5.70
CA GLU A 146 5.49 -16.53 -6.39
C GLU A 146 6.73 -16.29 -5.50
N TYR A 147 6.74 -15.19 -4.75
CA TYR A 147 7.91 -14.77 -3.97
C TYR A 147 7.77 -14.93 -2.44
N GLY A 148 6.64 -15.45 -1.97
CA GLY A 148 6.37 -15.61 -0.54
C GLY A 148 6.16 -14.29 0.20
N LEU A 149 5.53 -13.30 -0.46
CA LEU A 149 5.10 -12.07 0.18
C LEU A 149 3.82 -12.32 0.98
N ASN A 150 3.74 -11.72 2.16
CA ASN A 150 2.53 -11.65 2.97
C ASN A 150 2.12 -10.19 3.15
N VAL A 151 0.83 -9.89 3.01
CA VAL A 151 0.29 -8.53 3.08
C VAL A 151 -0.71 -8.41 4.24
N LEU A 152 -0.51 -7.42 5.11
CA LEU A 152 -1.48 -7.00 6.12
C LEU A 152 -2.25 -5.79 5.58
N VAL A 153 -3.57 -5.88 5.51
CA VAL A 153 -4.44 -4.74 5.24
C VAL A 153 -4.97 -4.23 6.58
N ALA A 154 -4.21 -3.32 7.20
CA ALA A 154 -4.51 -2.77 8.52
C ALA A 154 -5.38 -1.52 8.39
N PHE A 155 -6.66 -1.64 8.74
CA PHE A 155 -7.66 -0.59 8.55
C PHE A 155 -8.20 -0.06 9.88
N SER A 156 -8.31 1.27 9.95
CA SER A 156 -8.72 2.01 11.14
C SER A 156 -10.24 2.20 11.18
N GLY A 157 -10.89 1.71 12.23
CA GLY A 157 -12.35 1.79 12.38
C GLY A 157 -12.86 3.22 12.57
N ASP A 158 -12.09 4.09 13.22
CA ASP A 158 -12.39 5.50 13.47
C ASP A 158 -11.54 6.45 12.58
N ASP A 159 -11.14 6.00 11.39
CA ASP A 159 -10.36 6.81 10.45
C ASP A 159 -11.14 8.05 9.99
N GLU A 160 -10.61 9.24 10.30
CA GLU A 160 -11.25 10.53 10.01
C GLU A 160 -11.24 10.95 8.54
N TYR A 161 -10.51 10.23 7.68
CA TYR A 161 -10.49 10.50 6.23
C TYR A 161 -11.46 9.61 5.45
N VAL A 162 -12.07 8.62 6.10
CA VAL A 162 -13.04 7.71 5.47
C VAL A 162 -14.45 8.24 5.73
N PRO A 163 -15.23 8.55 4.68
CA PRO A 163 -16.60 9.04 4.85
C PRO A 163 -17.51 8.06 5.61
N GLU A 164 -18.49 8.60 6.35
CA GLU A 164 -19.43 7.80 7.16
C GLU A 164 -20.26 6.80 6.34
N PHE A 165 -20.48 7.05 5.05
CA PHE A 165 -21.26 6.16 4.19
C PHE A 165 -20.50 4.88 3.81
N VAL A 166 -19.17 4.84 4.00
CA VAL A 166 -18.33 3.71 3.59
C VAL A 166 -18.44 2.58 4.63
N ASP A 167 -18.85 1.39 4.16
CA ASP A 167 -18.74 0.16 4.94
C ASP A 167 -17.28 -0.31 4.94
N LYS A 168 -16.57 -0.02 6.04
CA LYS A 168 -15.13 -0.27 6.20
C LYS A 168 -14.78 -1.76 6.21
N GLU A 169 -15.61 -2.59 6.83
CA GLU A 169 -15.43 -4.05 6.87
C GLU A 169 -15.58 -4.62 5.45
N GLN A 170 -16.65 -4.22 4.74
CA GLN A 170 -16.85 -4.64 3.35
C GLN A 170 -15.72 -4.17 2.43
N LEU A 171 -15.24 -2.94 2.61
CA LEU A 171 -14.13 -2.40 1.83
C LEU A 171 -12.84 -3.22 2.04
N VAL A 172 -12.51 -3.55 3.29
CA VAL A 172 -11.35 -4.38 3.63
C VAL A 172 -11.46 -5.78 3.06
N ASP A 173 -12.63 -6.42 3.18
CA ASP A 173 -12.88 -7.74 2.59
C ASP A 173 -12.69 -7.72 1.07
N LYS A 174 -13.18 -6.67 0.40
CA LYS A 174 -13.07 -6.49 -1.04
C LYS A 174 -11.61 -6.27 -1.47
N MET A 175 -10.85 -5.46 -0.73
CA MET A 175 -9.42 -5.27 -0.95
C MET A 175 -8.65 -6.57 -0.80
N CYS A 176 -8.84 -7.30 0.29
CA CYS A 176 -8.18 -8.59 0.51
C CYS A 176 -8.61 -9.62 -0.54
N PHE A 177 -9.87 -9.63 -0.95
CA PHE A 177 -10.33 -10.50 -2.03
C PHE A 177 -9.60 -10.19 -3.34
N ALA A 178 -9.55 -8.91 -3.74
CA ALA A 178 -8.86 -8.49 -4.96
C ALA A 178 -7.36 -8.78 -4.90
N MET A 179 -6.69 -8.51 -3.78
CA MET A 179 -5.26 -8.83 -3.59
C MET A 179 -4.95 -10.33 -3.61
N ASN A 180 -5.95 -11.20 -3.46
CA ASN A 180 -5.80 -12.66 -3.54
C ASN A 180 -6.39 -13.26 -4.82
N SER A 181 -6.94 -12.44 -5.74
CA SER A 181 -7.73 -12.93 -6.88
C SER A 181 -6.91 -13.70 -7.91
N GLN A 182 -5.62 -13.38 -8.05
CA GLN A 182 -4.69 -14.04 -8.97
C GLN A 182 -3.81 -15.10 -8.29
N CYS A 183 -4.10 -15.49 -7.05
CA CYS A 183 -3.47 -16.67 -6.47
C CYS A 183 -3.93 -17.94 -7.19
N SER A 184 -3.06 -18.95 -7.24
CA SER A 184 -3.30 -20.22 -7.94
C SER A 184 -4.47 -21.03 -7.34
N SER A 185 -4.77 -20.81 -6.06
CA SER A 185 -5.84 -21.48 -5.32
C SER A 185 -6.46 -20.56 -4.28
N SER A 186 -7.77 -20.72 -4.06
CA SER A 186 -8.52 -20.03 -3.01
C SER A 186 -8.02 -20.28 -1.58
N SER A 187 -7.26 -21.36 -1.37
CA SER A 187 -6.62 -21.70 -0.08
C SER A 187 -5.35 -20.89 0.20
N VAL A 188 -4.72 -20.33 -0.83
CA VAL A 188 -3.56 -19.45 -0.69
C VAL A 188 -4.06 -18.04 -0.37
N LYS A 189 -3.50 -17.43 0.66
CA LYS A 189 -3.82 -16.07 1.09
C LYS A 189 -2.53 -15.29 1.24
N VAL A 190 -2.27 -14.41 0.29
CA VAL A 190 -1.20 -13.41 0.33
C VAL A 190 -1.62 -12.26 1.23
N ALA A 191 -2.83 -11.72 1.04
CA ALA A 191 -3.36 -10.61 1.82
C ALA A 191 -4.35 -11.06 2.89
N ARG A 192 -4.22 -10.51 4.10
CA ARG A 192 -5.14 -10.73 5.22
C ARG A 192 -5.66 -9.41 5.80
N PRO A 193 -6.94 -9.36 6.19
CA PRO A 193 -7.52 -8.18 6.81
C PRO A 193 -7.06 -8.03 8.26
N PHE A 194 -6.95 -6.79 8.73
CA PHE A 194 -6.71 -6.48 10.13
C PHE A 194 -7.42 -5.18 10.51
N MET A 195 -8.56 -5.30 11.18
CA MET A 195 -9.32 -4.15 11.66
C MET A 195 -8.78 -3.70 13.02
N ILE A 196 -8.58 -2.39 13.17
CA ILE A 196 -8.29 -1.73 14.45
C ILE A 196 -9.53 -0.89 14.79
N PRO A 197 -10.49 -1.42 15.58
CA PRO A 197 -11.82 -0.84 15.68
C PRO A 197 -11.85 0.62 16.15
N THR A 198 -10.97 1.01 17.07
CA THR A 198 -10.88 2.37 17.62
C THR A 198 -9.77 3.21 17.00
N GLY A 199 -9.03 2.64 16.04
CA GLY A 199 -7.89 3.30 15.43
C GLY A 199 -8.33 4.48 14.60
N ASN A 200 -7.69 5.63 14.79
CA ASN A 200 -7.79 6.76 13.87
C ASN A 200 -6.70 6.64 12.77
N HIS A 201 -6.66 7.55 11.80
CA HIS A 201 -5.83 7.41 10.59
C HIS A 201 -4.34 7.12 10.83
N ASN A 202 -3.79 7.70 11.89
CA ASN A 202 -2.38 7.58 12.27
C ASN A 202 -2.17 6.86 13.61
N LEU A 203 -3.21 6.20 14.15
CA LEU A 203 -3.17 5.45 15.41
C LEU A 203 -2.62 6.24 16.61
N SER A 204 -2.88 7.56 16.65
CA SER A 204 -2.32 8.45 17.69
C SER A 204 -3.28 8.78 18.84
N LYS A 205 -4.56 8.38 18.72
CA LYS A 205 -5.61 8.76 19.68
C LYS A 205 -6.04 7.63 20.61
N GLY A 206 -6.15 6.40 20.10
CA GLY A 206 -6.66 5.25 20.84
C GLY A 206 -5.58 4.55 21.66
N GLU A 207 -5.91 4.18 22.89
CA GLU A 207 -5.01 3.44 23.78
C GLU A 207 -4.80 2.01 23.26
N GLY A 208 -3.55 1.64 23.00
CA GLY A 208 -3.17 0.29 22.54
C GLY A 208 -3.30 0.07 21.03
N ASP A 209 -3.76 1.06 20.24
CA ASP A 209 -4.02 0.86 18.81
C ASP A 209 -2.74 0.77 17.98
N ALA A 210 -1.73 1.57 18.31
CA ALA A 210 -0.40 1.46 17.70
C ALA A 210 0.27 0.13 18.08
N GLU A 211 0.15 -0.28 19.35
CA GLU A 211 0.70 -1.54 19.87
C GLU A 211 0.08 -2.74 19.15
N ARG A 212 -1.25 -2.78 19.00
CA ARG A 212 -1.95 -3.83 18.23
C ARG A 212 -1.44 -3.95 16.80
N PHE A 213 -1.24 -2.81 16.13
CA PHE A 213 -0.68 -2.81 14.78
C PHE A 213 0.75 -3.37 14.75
N VAL A 214 1.61 -2.92 15.67
CA VAL A 214 3.00 -3.39 15.77
C VAL A 214 3.05 -4.89 16.08
N GLU A 215 2.22 -5.38 17.00
CA GLU A 215 2.09 -6.80 17.34
C GLU A 215 1.68 -7.62 16.12
N ALA A 216 0.66 -7.18 15.38
CA ALA A 216 0.19 -7.87 14.17
C ALA A 216 1.26 -7.94 13.06
N VAL A 217 2.06 -6.89 12.89
CA VAL A 217 3.22 -6.89 11.97
C VAL A 217 4.33 -7.80 12.51
N GLY A 218 4.64 -7.73 13.81
CA GLY A 218 5.64 -8.57 14.47
C GLY A 218 5.34 -10.07 14.36
N GLU A 219 4.07 -10.45 14.46
CA GLU A 219 3.61 -11.83 14.23
C GLU A 219 3.88 -12.28 12.79
N MET A 220 3.69 -11.42 11.78
CA MET A 220 4.00 -11.78 10.38
C MET A 220 5.48 -12.02 10.19
N LEU A 221 6.31 -11.14 10.75
CA LEU A 221 7.77 -11.26 10.67
C LEU A 221 8.25 -12.55 11.34
N SER A 222 7.66 -12.89 12.49
CA SER A 222 8.02 -14.10 13.26
C SER A 222 7.60 -15.41 12.59
N ASN A 223 6.55 -15.37 11.78
CA ASN A 223 6.00 -16.53 11.05
C ASN A 223 6.65 -16.76 9.69
N LEU A 224 7.61 -15.92 9.27
CA LEU A 224 8.35 -16.17 8.03
C LEU A 224 9.16 -17.47 8.14
N PRO A 225 9.29 -18.26 7.05
CA PRO A 225 10.16 -19.42 7.05
C PRO A 225 11.57 -18.99 7.44
N LYS A 226 12.15 -19.65 8.45
CA LYS A 226 13.57 -19.45 8.77
C LYS A 226 14.38 -19.86 7.55
N GLN A 227 15.24 -18.97 7.04
CA GLN A 227 16.16 -19.34 5.97
C GLN A 227 17.05 -20.48 6.50
N SER A 228 17.02 -21.64 5.85
CA SER A 228 17.87 -22.76 6.24
C SER A 228 19.31 -22.44 5.85
N LEU A 229 20.22 -22.44 6.82
CA LEU A 229 21.66 -22.41 6.56
C LEU A 229 22.03 -23.57 5.62
N PRO A 230 22.94 -23.38 4.65
CA PRO A 230 23.49 -24.49 3.89
C PRO A 230 24.11 -25.49 4.86
N ALA A 231 23.77 -26.78 4.73
CA ALA A 231 24.44 -27.82 5.49
C ALA A 231 25.93 -27.81 5.14
N GLU A 232 26.79 -27.66 6.15
CA GLU A 232 28.24 -27.77 6.01
C GLU A 232 28.59 -29.07 5.25
N GLN A 233 29.35 -28.94 4.16
CA GLN A 233 29.93 -30.06 3.41
C GLN A 233 31.34 -30.36 3.88
#